data_AF-A0A8T6SG11-F1
#
_entry.id   AF-A0A8T6SG11-F1
#
_cell.length_a   1.000
_cell.length_b   1.000
_cell.length_c   1.000
_cell.angle_alpha   90.00
_cell.angle_beta   90.00
_cell.angle_gamma   90.00
#
_symmetry.space_group_name_H-M   'P 1'
#
loop_
_entity.id
_entity.type
_entity.pdbx_description
1 polymer ?
#
loop_
_entity_poly.entity_id
_entity_poly.type
_entity_poly.pdbx_seq_one_letter_code
_entity_poly.pdbx_strand_id
1 'polypeptide(L)' 'VDLEKKGGGEDEEVSSSSQRSILSGLGRLRNVAEGPDEHLYILTSNTDGKGFPDSQDDKLLRIAK' A
#
# COMPACT_ATOMS: atom_id res chain seq x y z
N VAL A 1 28.71 17.27 41.98
CA VAL A 1 28.77 18.18 40.81
C VAL A 1 29.95 17.66 40.02
N ASP A 2 29.85 17.08 38.83
CA ASP A 2 28.99 17.26 37.65
C ASP A 2 28.86 15.87 36.96
N LEU A 3 27.67 15.33 36.68
CA LEU A 3 26.85 15.41 35.46
C LEU A 3 27.55 15.21 34.09
N GLU A 4 26.93 14.30 33.30
CA GLU A 4 27.03 14.06 31.83
C GLU A 4 28.16 13.12 31.35
N LYS A 5 27.90 12.07 30.55
CA LYS A 5 27.03 12.02 29.36
C LYS A 5 26.13 10.78 29.31
N LYS A 6 24.87 11.05 28.98
CA LYS A 6 23.82 10.13 28.57
C LYS A 6 24.18 9.55 27.20
N GLY A 7 24.29 8.22 27.09
CA GLY A 7 24.34 7.52 25.80
C GLY A 7 22.99 7.70 25.11
N GLY A 8 22.95 8.59 24.12
CA GLY A 8 21.80 8.81 23.26
C GLY A 8 21.69 7.65 22.27
N GLY A 9 20.46 7.16 22.10
CA GLY A 9 20.13 6.09 21.19
C GLY A 9 20.53 6.43 19.75
N GLU A 10 21.04 5.42 19.08
CA GLU A 10 21.15 5.40 17.63
C GLU A 10 19.72 5.20 17.11
N ASP A 11 18.97 6.29 17.04
CA ASP A 11 17.71 6.33 16.30
C ASP A 11 18.08 6.10 14.84
N GLU A 12 17.89 4.87 14.34
CA GLU A 12 18.06 4.56 12.92
C GLU A 12 17.15 5.50 12.12
N GLU A 13 17.77 6.47 11.45
CA GLU A 13 17.13 7.36 10.52
C GLU A 13 16.59 6.52 9.36
N VAL A 14 15.31 6.16 9.44
CA VAL A 14 14.60 5.50 8.34
C VAL A 14 14.59 6.47 7.17
N SER A 15 15.58 6.30 6.29
CA SER A 15 15.70 7.05 5.04
C SER A 15 14.39 6.92 4.28
N SER A 16 13.64 8.03 4.20
CA SER A 16 12.36 8.10 3.53
C SER A 16 12.58 7.96 2.03
N SER A 17 12.64 6.71 1.56
CA SER A 17 12.65 6.42 0.13
C SER A 17 11.39 7.05 -0.51
N SER A 18 11.56 7.71 -1.64
CA SER A 18 10.48 8.46 -2.29
C SER A 18 9.38 7.50 -2.76
N GLN A 19 8.22 7.54 -2.11
CA GLN A 19 7.06 6.74 -2.49
C GLN A 19 6.28 7.44 -3.60
N ARG A 20 5.95 6.70 -4.68
CA ARG A 20 5.10 7.18 -5.76
C ARG A 20 3.79 6.41 -5.78
N SER A 21 2.66 7.11 -5.85
CA SER A 21 1.36 6.46 -6.06
C SER A 21 1.22 6.03 -7.52
N ILE A 22 0.87 4.76 -7.74
CA ILE A 22 0.62 4.18 -9.07
C ILE A 22 -0.85 3.83 -9.31
N LEU A 23 -1.68 3.88 -8.26
CA LEU A 23 -3.11 3.58 -8.32
C LEU A 23 -3.92 4.69 -7.66
N SER A 24 -5.03 5.06 -8.28
CA SER A 24 -6.02 5.97 -7.69
C SER A 24 -7.39 5.74 -8.32
N GLY A 25 -8.47 6.16 -7.63
CA GLY A 25 -9.83 6.14 -8.19
C GLY A 25 -10.50 4.77 -8.34
N LEU A 26 -9.91 3.69 -7.80
CA LEU A 26 -10.44 2.32 -7.92
C LEU A 26 -11.48 1.96 -6.84
N GLY A 27 -11.68 2.84 -5.86
CA GLY A 27 -12.50 2.55 -4.69
C GLY A 27 -11.80 1.64 -3.69
N ARG A 28 -12.53 0.64 -3.20
CA ARG A 28 -12.10 -0.25 -2.12
C ARG A 28 -11.28 -1.41 -2.67
N LEU A 29 -10.03 -1.50 -2.23
CA LEU A 29 -9.16 -2.64 -2.51
C LEU A 29 -9.34 -3.69 -1.40
N ARG A 30 -9.45 -4.97 -1.80
CA ARG A 30 -9.70 -6.09 -0.87
C ARG A 30 -8.48 -6.99 -0.68
N ASN A 31 -7.77 -7.28 -1.76
CA ASN A 31 -6.67 -8.24 -1.74
C ASN A 31 -5.59 -7.84 -2.75
N VAL A 32 -4.35 -8.19 -2.45
CA VAL A 32 -3.19 -8.08 -3.33
C VAL A 32 -2.39 -9.38 -3.26
N ALA A 33 -1.98 -9.90 -4.41
CA ALA A 33 -1.15 -11.10 -4.50
C ALA A 33 -0.18 -10.99 -5.67
N GLU A 34 1.02 -11.55 -5.50
CA GLU A 34 1.94 -11.78 -6.62
C GLU A 34 1.51 -13.05 -7.36
N GLY A 35 1.39 -12.96 -8.68
CA GLY A 35 1.10 -14.10 -9.54
C GLY A 35 2.37 -14.83 -9.98
N PRO A 36 2.23 -16.04 -10.57
CA PRO A 36 3.37 -16.82 -11.07
C PRO A 36 4.08 -16.17 -12.27
N ASP A 37 3.51 -15.11 -12.84
CA ASP A 37 4.03 -14.34 -13.96
C ASP A 37 4.71 -13.03 -13.54
N GLU A 38 5.16 -12.94 -12.27
CA GLU A 38 5.87 -11.78 -11.69
C GLU A 38 5.06 -10.46 -11.72
N HIS A 39 3.75 -10.57 -11.85
CA HIS A 39 2.82 -9.43 -11.79
C HIS A 39 2.07 -9.37 -10.46
N LEU A 40 1.69 -8.16 -10.05
CA LEU A 40 0.80 -7.97 -8.91
C LEU A 40 -0.66 -7.96 -9.37
N TYR A 41 -1.49 -8.72 -8.68
CA TYR A 41 -2.92 -8.81 -8.90
C TYR A 41 -3.66 -8.19 -7.73
N ILE A 42 -4.66 -7.35 -8.04
CA ILE A 42 -5.44 -6.62 -7.03
C ILE A 42 -6.92 -6.84 -7.29
N LEU A 43 -7.67 -7.18 -6.24
CA LEU A 43 -9.12 -7.33 -6.29
C LEU A 43 -9.81 -6.12 -5.66
N THR A 44 -10.76 -5.50 -6.36
CA THR A 44 -11.66 -4.50 -5.78
C THR A 44 -12.86 -5.16 -5.09
N SER A 45 -13.50 -4.44 -4.16
CA SER A 45 -14.69 -4.92 -3.44
C SER A 45 -15.65 -3.75 -3.21
N ASN A 46 -16.00 -3.05 -4.29
CA ASN A 46 -16.91 -1.92 -4.31
C ASN A 46 -18.36 -2.36 -4.14
N THR A 47 -18.70 -3.61 -4.49
CA THR A 47 -20.05 -4.17 -4.37
C THR A 47 -20.38 -4.73 -2.96
N ASP A 48 -19.50 -4.59 -1.96
CA ASP A 48 -19.68 -5.19 -0.63
C ASP A 48 -20.67 -4.45 0.31
N GLY A 49 -21.47 -3.54 -0.25
CA GLY A 49 -22.50 -2.79 0.47
C GLY A 49 -21.99 -1.58 1.26
N LYS A 50 -20.69 -1.25 1.19
CA LYS A 50 -20.08 -0.14 1.94
C LYS A 50 -19.63 1.03 1.04
N GLY A 51 -20.10 1.09 -0.20
CA GLY A 51 -19.67 2.09 -1.17
C GLY A 51 -20.71 2.32 -2.28
N PHE A 52 -20.27 3.02 -3.31
CA PHE A 52 -21.06 3.34 -4.49
C PHE A 52 -20.45 2.59 -5.68
N PRO A 53 -20.87 1.35 -5.96
CA PRO A 53 -20.29 0.56 -7.04
C PRO A 53 -20.65 1.15 -8.40
N ASP A 54 -19.70 1.06 -9.34
CA ASP A 54 -19.98 1.25 -10.76
C ASP A 54 -20.61 -0.02 -11.35
N SER A 55 -21.28 0.13 -12.50
CA SER A 55 -21.77 -0.97 -13.34
C SER A 55 -20.73 -2.01 -13.72
N GLN A 56 -19.44 -1.64 -13.73
CA GLN A 56 -18.32 -2.52 -14.09
C GLN A 56 -17.52 -3.03 -12.87
N ASP A 57 -18.02 -2.82 -11.65
CA ASP A 57 -17.43 -3.41 -10.45
C ASP A 57 -17.94 -4.85 -10.24
N ASP A 58 -17.16 -5.75 -9.64
CA ASP A 58 -15.78 -5.61 -9.16
C ASP A 58 -14.72 -5.98 -10.22
N LYS A 59 -13.47 -5.55 -9.99
CA LYS A 59 -12.35 -5.69 -10.94
C LYS A 59 -11.21 -6.51 -10.35
N LEU A 60 -10.63 -7.37 -11.18
CA LEU A 60 -9.31 -7.96 -10.98
C LEU A 60 -8.31 -7.19 -11.86
N LEU A 61 -7.40 -6.46 -11.22
CA LEU A 61 -6.39 -5.63 -11.87
C LEU A 61 -5.06 -6.36 -11.88
N ARG A 62 -4.28 -6.17 -12.95
CA ARG A 62 -2.90 -6.65 -13.05
C ARG A 62 -1.96 -5.46 -13.22
N ILE A 63 -0.97 -5.33 -12.35
CA ILE A 63 0.11 -4.36 -12.48
C ILE A 63 1.30 -5.08 -13.11
N ALA A 64 1.67 -4.61 -14.31
CA ALA A 64 2.89 -5.03 -14.96
C ALA A 64 4.08 -4.20 -14.46
N LYS A 65 5.26 -4.83 -14.41
CA LYS A 65 6.52 -4.18 -14.08
C LYS A 65 6.95 -3.19 -15.17
#